data_AF-A0A926GY16-F1
#
_entry.id   AF-A0A926GY16-F1
#
_cell.length_a   1.000
_cell.length_b   1.000
_cell.length_c   1.000
_cell.angle_alpha   90.00
_cell.angle_beta   90.00
_cell.angle_gamma   90.00
#
_symmetry.space_group_name_H-M   'P 1'
#
loop_
_entity.id
_entity.type
_entity.pdbx_description
1 polymer ?
#
loop_
_entity_poly.entity_id
_entity_poly.type
_entity_poly.pdbx_seq_one_letter_code
_entity_poly.pdbx_strand_id
1 'polypeptide(L)'
;MRARKKLVRKARDPQERREQARRFASKVSKIIVAVAAVVALIVLANRWGAKEKLATVRIIGRVVLDSAEIMERARITSQTPLRSLDLREIESRLSSHPFLSRVAVYRDSHGTLVVEVTERTPLALCLLGGAPVYL
;
A
#
# COMPACT_ATOMS: atom_id res chain seq x y z
N MET A 1 63.02 18.73 51.43
CA MET A 1 63.22 18.72 49.96
C MET A 1 62.07 17.97 49.30
N ARG A 2 61.24 18.64 48.48
CA ARG A 2 60.09 18.02 47.79
C ARG A 2 60.50 17.58 46.37
N ALA A 3 60.41 16.28 46.08
CA ALA A 3 60.67 15.74 44.74
C ALA A 3 59.47 16.01 43.81
N ARG A 4 59.66 16.87 42.79
CA ARG A 4 58.71 17.05 41.69
C ARG A 4 58.76 15.84 40.75
N LYS A 5 57.78 14.93 40.86
CA LYS A 5 57.53 13.94 39.79
C LYS A 5 57.03 14.69 38.55
N LYS A 6 57.87 14.75 37.50
CA LYS A 6 57.44 15.20 36.18
C LYS A 6 56.48 14.16 35.60
N LEU A 7 55.20 14.52 35.49
CA LEU A 7 54.23 13.77 34.70
C LEU A 7 54.61 13.92 33.22
N VAL A 8 55.36 12.93 32.71
CA VAL A 8 55.57 12.78 31.27
C VAL A 8 54.21 12.45 30.66
N ARG A 9 53.56 13.44 30.03
CA ARG A 9 52.42 13.21 29.14
C ARG A 9 52.91 12.35 27.99
N LYS A 10 52.70 11.03 28.08
CA LYS A 10 52.97 10.08 27.00
C LYS A 10 52.18 10.53 25.77
N ALA A 11 52.87 11.18 24.83
CA ALA A 11 52.29 11.55 23.55
C ALA A 11 51.85 10.26 22.87
N ARG A 12 50.54 10.08 22.73
CA ARG A 12 49.95 8.89 22.11
C ARG A 12 50.38 8.88 20.64
N ASP A 13 51.08 7.83 20.22
CA ASP A 13 51.76 7.77 18.94
C ASP A 13 50.79 8.07 17.77
N PRO A 14 51.17 8.95 16.81
CA PRO A 14 50.34 9.23 15.64
C PRO A 14 50.07 7.98 14.78
N GLN A 15 50.93 6.95 14.90
CA GLN A 15 50.75 5.66 14.22
C GLN A 15 49.57 4.85 14.75
N GLU A 16 49.40 4.75 16.09
CA GLU A 16 48.27 4.03 16.69
C GLU A 16 46.91 4.65 16.32
N ARG A 17 46.86 5.98 16.20
CA ARG A 17 45.65 6.72 15.76
C ARG A 17 45.26 6.37 14.32
N ARG A 18 46.23 6.16 13.42
CA ARG A 18 45.97 5.82 12.01
C ARG A 18 45.43 4.40 11.86
N GLU A 19 45.95 3.45 12.64
CA GLU A 19 45.45 2.07 12.61
C GLU A 19 44.06 1.93 13.23
N GLN A 20 43.79 2.63 14.33
CA GLN A 20 42.45 2.68 14.94
C GLN A 20 41.45 3.36 14.00
N ALA A 21 41.82 4.45 13.32
CA ALA A 21 40.99 5.10 12.32
C ALA A 21 40.69 4.19 11.12
N ARG A 22 41.68 3.41 10.64
CA ARG A 22 41.46 2.42 9.57
C ARG A 22 40.52 1.29 10.00
N ARG A 23 40.68 0.77 11.21
CA ARG A 23 39.79 -0.27 11.77
C ARG A 23 38.38 0.27 12.00
N PHE A 24 38.24 1.50 12.52
CA PHE A 24 36.93 2.15 12.66
C PHE A 24 36.29 2.43 11.30
N ALA A 25 37.02 2.98 10.34
CA ALA A 25 36.54 3.18 8.98
C ALA A 25 36.07 1.87 8.33
N SER A 26 36.78 0.76 8.55
CA SER A 26 36.39 -0.57 8.06
C SER A 26 35.17 -1.18 8.77
N LYS A 27 34.92 -0.81 10.04
CA LYS A 27 33.73 -1.24 10.79
C LYS A 27 32.51 -0.41 10.41
N VAL A 28 32.70 0.90 10.29
CA VAL A 28 31.68 1.85 9.82
C VAL A 28 31.26 1.51 8.39
N SER A 29 32.20 1.18 7.49
CA SER A 29 31.86 0.75 6.13
C SER A 29 31.03 -0.53 6.10
N LYS A 30 31.36 -1.53 6.94
CA LYS A 30 30.57 -2.77 7.07
C LYS A 30 29.16 -2.51 7.57
N ILE A 31 29.00 -1.62 8.56
CA ILE A 31 27.68 -1.23 9.09
C ILE A 31 26.88 -0.52 8.01
N ILE A 32 27.48 0.42 7.27
CA ILE A 32 26.82 1.13 6.18
C ILE A 32 26.37 0.15 5.08
N VAL A 33 27.22 -0.80 4.70
CA VAL A 33 26.86 -1.85 3.72
C VAL A 33 25.72 -2.72 4.23
N ALA A 34 25.75 -3.14 5.50
CA ALA A 34 24.69 -3.93 6.10
C ALA A 34 23.36 -3.17 6.14
N VAL A 35 23.38 -1.90 6.55
CA VAL A 35 22.19 -1.04 6.56
C VAL A 35 21.67 -0.82 5.14
N ALA A 36 22.54 -0.54 4.17
CA ALA A 36 22.16 -0.40 2.77
C ALA A 36 21.54 -1.69 2.21
N ALA A 37 22.07 -2.86 2.56
CA ALA A 37 21.51 -4.15 2.18
C ALA A 37 20.11 -4.37 2.78
N VAL A 38 19.91 -4.04 4.05
CA VAL A 38 18.59 -4.12 4.70
C VAL A 38 17.59 -3.18 4.05
N VAL A 39 17.98 -1.93 3.80
CA VAL A 39 17.13 -0.95 3.10
C VAL A 39 16.79 -1.44 1.68
N ALA A 40 17.77 -1.98 0.95
CA ALA A 40 17.55 -2.55 -0.37
C ALA A 40 16.55 -3.72 -0.32
N LEU A 41 16.65 -4.61 0.68
CA LEU A 41 15.70 -5.71 0.87
C LEU A 41 14.29 -5.21 1.17
N ILE A 42 14.14 -4.20 2.04
CA ILE A 42 12.83 -3.59 2.35
C ILE A 42 12.21 -2.98 1.09
N VAL A 43 13.00 -2.21 0.33
CA VAL A 43 12.53 -1.61 -0.93
C VAL A 43 12.15 -2.69 -1.95
N LEU A 44 12.95 -3.75 -2.08
CA LEU A 44 12.70 -4.84 -3.02
C LEU A 44 11.44 -5.63 -2.62
N ALA A 45 11.26 -5.93 -1.34
CA ALA A 45 10.06 -6.59 -0.81
C ALA A 45 8.79 -5.76 -1.05
N ASN A 46 8.85 -4.45 -0.79
CA ASN A 46 7.74 -3.54 -1.08
C ASN A 46 7.44 -3.45 -2.58
N ARG A 47 8.46 -3.45 -3.44
CA ARG A 47 8.28 -3.46 -4.90
C ARG A 47 7.73 -4.78 -5.43
N TRP A 48 8.05 -5.91 -4.81
CA TRP A 48 7.46 -7.20 -5.17
C TRP A 48 5.98 -7.28 -4.75
N GLY A 49 5.63 -6.87 -3.54
CA GLY A 49 4.24 -6.83 -3.08
C GLY A 49 3.36 -5.82 -3.85
N ALA A 50 3.94 -4.74 -4.39
CA ALA A 50 3.22 -3.73 -5.16
C ALA A 50 2.85 -4.16 -6.59
N LYS A 51 3.36 -5.30 -7.08
CA LYS A 51 3.14 -5.77 -8.46
C LYS A 51 1.96 -6.74 -8.63
N GLU A 52 1.22 -7.04 -7.57
CA GLU A 52 -0.10 -7.68 -7.71
C GLU A 52 -1.07 -6.65 -8.30
N LYS A 53 -1.00 -6.53 -9.63
CA LYS A 53 -2.00 -5.82 -10.44
C LYS A 53 -3.35 -6.47 -10.16
N LEU A 54 -4.41 -5.67 -10.19
CA LEU A 54 -5.79 -6.16 -10.18
C LEU A 54 -5.94 -7.19 -11.32
N ALA A 55 -5.91 -8.48 -11.00
CA ALA A 55 -5.88 -9.51 -12.03
C ALA A 55 -7.25 -9.61 -12.71
N THR A 56 -8.31 -9.51 -11.91
CA THR A 56 -9.69 -9.63 -12.37
C THR A 56 -10.63 -8.93 -11.38
N VAL A 57 -11.68 -8.29 -11.89
CA VAL A 57 -12.82 -7.81 -11.09
C VAL A 57 -14.00 -8.73 -11.38
N ARG A 58 -14.55 -9.34 -10.33
CA ARG A 58 -15.73 -10.19 -10.44
C ARG A 58 -16.92 -9.49 -9.78
N ILE A 59 -17.91 -9.15 -10.59
CA ILE A 59 -19.16 -8.53 -10.13
C ILE A 59 -20.24 -9.61 -10.10
N ILE A 60 -20.88 -9.80 -8.95
CA ILE A 60 -21.86 -10.87 -8.70
C ILE A 60 -23.17 -10.24 -8.20
N GLY A 61 -24.31 -10.83 -8.58
CA GLY A 61 -25.65 -10.40 -8.10
C GLY A 61 -26.27 -9.22 -8.85
N ARG A 62 -25.68 -8.88 -10.01
CA ARG A 62 -26.25 -7.97 -11.00
C ARG A 62 -27.48 -8.60 -11.68
N VAL A 63 -28.50 -7.78 -11.93
CA VAL A 63 -29.68 -8.12 -12.74
C VAL A 63 -29.88 -7.11 -13.86
N VAL A 64 -29.90 -5.82 -13.53
CA VAL A 64 -30.23 -4.71 -14.45
C VAL A 64 -29.04 -3.76 -14.66
N LEU A 65 -28.25 -3.47 -13.62
CA LEU A 65 -27.12 -2.53 -13.72
C LEU A 65 -26.03 -3.06 -14.65
N ASP A 66 -25.32 -2.21 -15.40
CA ASP A 66 -24.17 -2.71 -16.16
C ASP A 66 -22.88 -2.80 -15.32
N SER A 67 -22.01 -3.74 -15.68
CA SER A 67 -20.69 -3.86 -15.06
C SER A 67 -19.84 -2.62 -15.25
N ALA A 68 -19.92 -1.96 -16.41
CA ALA A 68 -19.16 -0.74 -16.66
C ALA A 68 -19.62 0.40 -15.75
N GLU A 69 -20.93 0.54 -15.55
CA GLU A 69 -21.53 1.53 -14.64
C GLU A 69 -21.09 1.30 -13.18
N ILE A 70 -21.12 0.05 -12.72
CA ILE A 70 -20.62 -0.32 -11.38
C ILE A 70 -19.12 0.01 -11.25
N MET A 71 -18.31 -0.33 -12.25
CA MET A 71 -16.88 -0.04 -12.23
C MET A 71 -16.56 1.46 -12.24
N GLU A 72 -17.25 2.24 -13.06
CA GLU A 72 -17.10 3.69 -13.16
C GLU A 72 -17.44 4.35 -11.82
N ARG A 73 -18.56 3.96 -11.22
CA ARG A 73 -19.01 4.48 -9.92
C ARG A 73 -18.10 4.06 -8.78
N ALA A 74 -17.59 2.83 -8.83
CA ALA A 74 -16.57 2.33 -7.92
C ALA A 74 -15.19 2.97 -8.14
N ARG A 75 -15.00 3.77 -9.20
CA ARG A 75 -13.71 4.35 -9.61
C ARG A 75 -12.59 3.31 -9.68
N ILE A 76 -12.94 2.09 -10.09
CA ILE A 76 -11.98 0.99 -10.21
C ILE A 76 -11.40 1.06 -11.62
N THR A 77 -10.16 1.53 -11.72
CA THR A 77 -9.38 1.47 -12.96
C THR A 77 -8.55 0.18 -12.98
N SER A 78 -8.48 -0.51 -14.11
CA SER A 78 -7.71 -1.75 -14.28
C SER A 78 -6.19 -1.59 -14.01
N GLN A 79 -5.71 -0.34 -13.92
CA GLN A 79 -4.31 -0.02 -13.66
C GLN A 79 -3.99 0.14 -12.16
N THR A 80 -5.00 0.18 -11.29
CA THR A 80 -4.80 0.40 -9.85
C THR A 80 -4.37 -0.91 -9.15
N PRO A 81 -3.31 -0.91 -8.34
CA PRO A 81 -2.93 -2.09 -7.56
C PRO A 81 -4.05 -2.54 -6.60
N LEU A 82 -4.29 -3.85 -6.49
CA LEU A 82 -5.35 -4.39 -5.63
C LEU A 82 -5.16 -3.99 -4.15
N ARG A 83 -3.91 -3.93 -3.69
CA ARG A 83 -3.55 -3.57 -2.32
C ARG A 83 -3.79 -2.10 -1.98
N SER A 84 -3.71 -1.20 -2.96
CA SER A 84 -3.91 0.24 -2.72
C SER A 84 -5.38 0.65 -2.73
N LEU A 85 -6.29 -0.24 -3.12
CA LEU A 85 -7.72 0.05 -3.10
C LEU A 85 -8.26 0.07 -1.67
N ASP A 86 -8.97 1.15 -1.32
CA ASP A 86 -9.78 1.18 -0.11
C ASP A 86 -11.12 0.51 -0.39
N LEU A 87 -11.29 -0.72 0.14
CA LEU A 87 -12.50 -1.50 -0.08
C LEU A 87 -13.72 -0.85 0.59
N ARG A 88 -13.55 -0.23 1.75
CA ARG A 88 -14.66 0.42 2.48
C ARG A 88 -15.14 1.65 1.75
N GLU A 89 -14.22 2.42 1.18
CA GLU A 89 -14.59 3.59 0.38
C GLU A 89 -15.34 3.17 -0.89
N ILE A 90 -14.90 2.10 -1.56
CA ILE A 90 -15.61 1.54 -2.72
C ILE A 90 -17.01 1.05 -2.32
N GLU A 91 -17.12 0.28 -1.24
CA GLU A 91 -18.39 -0.22 -0.72
C GLU A 91 -19.34 0.92 -0.36
N SER A 92 -18.85 1.97 0.29
CA SER A 92 -19.65 3.16 0.62
C SER A 92 -20.13 3.91 -0.63
N ARG A 93 -19.27 4.07 -1.64
CA ARG A 93 -19.65 4.73 -2.90
C ARG A 93 -20.71 3.94 -3.64
N LEU A 94 -20.58 2.62 -3.72
CA LEU A 94 -21.57 1.75 -4.35
C LEU A 94 -22.87 1.65 -3.53
N SER A 95 -22.81 1.64 -2.20
CA SER A 95 -24.01 1.59 -1.35
C SER A 95 -24.88 2.84 -1.46
N SER A 96 -24.31 3.97 -1.91
CA SER A 96 -25.07 5.18 -2.22
C SER A 96 -25.93 5.06 -3.49
N HIS A 97 -25.79 3.97 -4.25
CA HIS A 97 -26.51 3.77 -5.50
C HIS A 97 -28.00 3.48 -5.27
N PRO A 98 -28.94 4.20 -5.91
CA PRO A 98 -30.38 4.01 -5.69
C PRO A 98 -30.87 2.59 -6.01
N PHE A 99 -30.27 1.93 -6.97
CA PHE A 99 -30.61 0.55 -7.33
C PHE A 99 -29.97 -0.53 -6.45
N LEU A 100 -29.03 -0.19 -5.56
CA LEU A 100 -28.35 -1.19 -4.75
C LEU A 100 -28.93 -1.20 -3.33
N SER A 101 -29.41 -2.36 -2.90
CA SER A 101 -29.90 -2.58 -1.53
C SER A 101 -28.78 -2.99 -0.59
N ARG A 102 -27.84 -3.80 -1.10
CA ARG A 102 -26.69 -4.31 -0.35
C ARG A 102 -25.49 -4.37 -1.27
N VAL A 103 -24.33 -4.04 -0.72
CA VAL A 103 -23.03 -4.15 -1.38
C VAL A 103 -22.07 -4.78 -0.41
N ALA A 104 -21.22 -5.69 -0.89
CA ALA A 104 -20.08 -6.21 -0.17
C ALA A 104 -18.88 -6.24 -1.10
N VAL A 105 -17.74 -5.72 -0.64
CA VAL A 105 -16.50 -5.65 -1.43
C VAL A 105 -15.39 -6.35 -0.68
N TYR A 106 -14.81 -7.38 -1.28
CA TYR A 106 -13.77 -8.16 -0.64
C TYR A 106 -12.74 -8.69 -1.64
N ARG A 107 -11.60 -9.10 -1.10
CA ARG A 107 -10.49 -9.68 -1.86
C ARG A 107 -10.56 -11.20 -1.78
N ASP A 108 -10.44 -11.85 -2.91
CA ASP A 108 -10.26 -13.29 -2.99
C ASP A 108 -8.77 -13.66 -2.96
N SER A 109 -8.45 -14.93 -2.66
CA SER A 109 -7.09 -15.44 -2.50
C SER A 109 -6.22 -15.38 -3.76
N HIS A 110 -6.83 -15.15 -4.94
CA HIS A 110 -6.15 -15.12 -6.24
C HIS A 110 -5.94 -13.71 -6.82
N GLY A 111 -5.98 -12.67 -5.99
CA GLY A 111 -5.82 -11.30 -6.49
C GLY A 111 -7.02 -10.78 -7.29
N THR A 112 -8.19 -11.40 -7.06
CA THR A 112 -9.47 -10.99 -7.63
C THR A 112 -10.18 -10.06 -6.65
N LEU A 113 -10.66 -8.93 -7.14
CA LEU A 113 -11.58 -8.07 -6.40
C LEU A 113 -13.01 -8.57 -6.65
N VAL A 114 -13.70 -8.98 -5.60
CA VAL A 114 -15.09 -9.41 -5.67
C VAL A 114 -15.98 -8.28 -5.19
N VAL A 115 -16.92 -7.89 -6.05
CA VAL A 115 -17.97 -6.93 -5.75
C VAL A 115 -19.29 -7.67 -5.82
N GLU A 116 -19.84 -7.99 -4.65
CA GLU A 116 -21.15 -8.61 -4.53
C GLU A 116 -22.18 -7.52 -4.32
N VAL A 117 -23.16 -7.46 -5.21
CA VAL A 117 -24.24 -6.49 -5.17
C VAL A 117 -25.58 -7.19 -5.11
N THR A 118 -26.54 -6.58 -4.42
CA THR A 118 -27.94 -7.00 -4.45
C THR A 118 -28.77 -5.83 -4.93
N GLU A 119 -29.37 -5.97 -6.11
CA GLU A 119 -30.22 -4.95 -6.68
C GLU A 119 -31.59 -4.88 -5.99
N ARG A 120 -32.12 -3.66 -5.87
CA ARG A 120 -33.50 -3.42 -5.46
C ARG A 120 -34.43 -3.83 -6.59
N THR A 121 -35.56 -4.44 -6.25
CA THR A 121 -36.64 -4.67 -7.21
C THR A 121 -37.48 -3.40 -7.29
N PRO A 122 -37.46 -2.66 -8.41
CA PRO A 122 -38.23 -1.43 -8.54
C PRO A 122 -39.72 -1.78 -8.54
N LEU A 123 -40.50 -1.06 -7.74
CA LEU A 123 -41.96 -1.28 -7.67
C LEU A 123 -42.71 -0.38 -8.65
N ALA A 124 -42.09 0.76 -9.02
CA ALA A 124 -42.67 1.70 -9.97
C ALA A 124 -41.59 2.45 -10.76
N LEU A 125 -41.97 2.89 -11.96
CA LEU A 125 -41.21 3.82 -12.79
C LEU A 125 -41.86 5.21 -12.72
N CYS A 126 -41.10 6.21 -12.29
CA CYS A 126 -41.47 7.61 -12.35
C CYS A 126 -40.68 8.30 -13.47
N LEU A 127 -41.26 9.30 -14.13
CA LEU A 127 -40.56 10.11 -15.13
C LEU A 127 -40.38 11.52 -14.57
N LEU A 128 -39.13 11.91 -14.29
CA LEU A 128 -38.79 13.25 -13.83
C LEU A 128 -38.20 14.05 -15.00
N GLY A 129 -38.96 15.01 -15.54
CA GLY A 129 -38.51 15.81 -16.69
C GLY A 129 -38.25 15.00 -17.97
N GLY A 130 -38.91 13.84 -18.13
CA GLY A 130 -38.71 12.91 -19.25
C GLY A 130 -37.61 11.87 -19.03
N ALA A 131 -36.86 11.93 -17.93
CA ALA A 131 -35.88 10.91 -17.56
C ALA A 131 -36.51 9.85 -16.62
N PRO A 132 -36.27 8.54 -16.87
CA PRO A 132 -36.76 7.47 -16.00
C PRO A 132 -36.05 7.48 -14.63
N VAL A 133 -36.84 7.52 -13.57
CA VAL A 133 -36.43 7.39 -12.17
C VAL A 133 -37.19 6.22 -11.58
N TYR A 134 -36.47 5.19 -11.15
CA TYR A 134 -37.07 3.97 -10.59
C TYR A 134 -37.11 4.08 -9.07
N LEU A 135 -38.30 3.85 -8.50
CA LEU A 135 -38.59 3.96 -7.07
C LEU A 135 -38.74 2.58 -6.42
#